data_AF-A0A662R0B3-F1
#
_entry.id   AF-A0A662R0B3-F1
#
_cell.length_a   1.000
_cell.length_b   1.000
_cell.length_c   1.000
_cell.angle_alpha   90.00
_cell.angle_beta   90.00
_cell.angle_gamma   90.00
#
_symmetry.space_group_name_H-M   'P 1'
#
loop_
_entity.id
_entity.type
_entity.pdbx_description
1 polymer ?
#
loop_
_entity_poly.entity_id
_entity_poly.type
_entity_poly.pdbx_seq_one_letter_code
_entity_poly.pdbx_strand_id
1 'polypeptide(L)'
;MIGRYCYNTHICIGAQSGSDRVLKILQRGHETAEVYKAVELCIEYGFRPVVDMIFGLPFENEEDEKRSLDMVRWITNKGGLIRAHKFMPLPGTPLEHYPPS
;
A
#
# COMPACT_ATOMS: atom_id res chain seq x y z
N MET A 1 7.04 19.61 11.13
CA MET A 1 6.46 20.55 10.15
C MET A 1 4.98 20.24 9.90
N ILE A 2 4.57 18.99 9.64
CA ILE A 2 3.14 18.64 9.45
C ILE A 2 2.32 18.76 10.75
N GLY A 3 2.75 18.15 11.86
CA GLY A 3 2.01 18.22 13.13
C GLY A 3 1.93 19.60 13.79
N ARG A 4 2.61 20.61 13.23
CA ARG A 4 2.56 22.00 13.70
C ARG A 4 1.57 22.85 12.90
N TYR A 5 1.28 22.49 11.65
CA TYR A 5 0.54 23.34 10.72
C TYR A 5 -0.70 22.67 10.12
N CYS A 6 -0.86 21.36 10.26
CA CYS A 6 -2.00 20.62 9.75
C CYS A 6 -2.85 20.07 10.90
N TYR A 7 -4.16 20.28 10.85
CA TYR A 7 -5.12 19.69 11.79
C TYR A 7 -5.42 18.21 11.49
N ASN A 8 -5.14 17.77 10.26
CA ASN A 8 -5.36 16.38 9.86
C ASN A 8 -4.48 15.43 10.66
N THR A 9 -5.12 14.41 11.23
CA THR A 9 -4.46 13.32 11.96
C THR A 9 -4.19 12.11 11.09
N HIS A 10 -4.63 12.10 9.84
CA HIS A 10 -4.48 10.97 8.93
C HIS A 10 -3.42 11.26 7.87
N ILE A 11 -2.54 10.28 7.63
CA ILE A 11 -1.52 10.34 6.58
C ILE A 11 -1.76 9.19 5.59
N CYS A 12 -1.98 9.52 4.33
CA CYS A 12 -2.15 8.53 3.27
C CYS A 12 -0.79 8.04 2.76
N ILE A 13 -0.58 6.73 2.73
CA ILE A 13 0.65 6.07 2.27
C ILE A 13 0.31 5.12 1.13
N GLY A 14 0.94 5.32 -0.02
CA GLY A 14 0.71 4.49 -1.21
C GLY A 14 1.59 3.25 -1.25
N ALA A 15 1.24 2.18 -0.53
CA ALA A 15 1.99 0.92 -0.54
C ALA A 15 1.72 0.07 -1.78
N GLN A 16 0.45 -0.02 -2.19
CA GLN A 16 -0.06 -0.76 -3.36
C GLN A 16 0.04 -2.28 -3.31
N SER A 17 1.12 -2.87 -2.79
CA SER A 17 1.27 -4.32 -2.60
C SER A 17 2.24 -4.63 -1.46
N GLY A 18 2.08 -5.79 -0.82
CA GLY A 18 3.00 -6.30 0.19
C GLY A 18 4.18 -7.09 -0.39
N SER A 19 4.37 -7.11 -1.71
CA SER A 19 5.47 -7.84 -2.37
C SER A 19 6.38 -6.92 -3.18
N ASP A 20 7.68 -6.89 -2.83
CA ASP A 20 8.68 -6.10 -3.57
C ASP A 20 8.76 -6.46 -5.05
N ARG A 21 8.51 -7.74 -5.38
CA ARG A 21 8.44 -8.22 -6.76
C ARG A 21 7.32 -7.51 -7.53
N VAL A 22 6.14 -7.43 -6.92
CA VAL A 22 4.97 -6.73 -7.48
C VAL A 22 5.23 -5.23 -7.56
N LEU A 23 5.79 -4.62 -6.51
CA LEU A 23 6.15 -3.20 -6.50
C LEU A 23 7.10 -2.85 -7.65
N LYS A 24 8.08 -3.71 -7.94
CA LYS A 24 8.99 -3.56 -9.08
C LYS A 24 8.27 -3.64 -10.42
N ILE A 25 7.31 -4.54 -10.59
CA ILE A 25 6.49 -4.64 -11.81
C ILE A 25 5.63 -3.39 -11.98
N LEU A 26 5.07 -2.87 -10.88
CA LEU A 26 4.32 -1.61 -10.83
C LEU A 26 5.21 -0.37 -10.93
N GLN A 27 6.52 -0.54 -11.12
CA GLN A 27 7.52 0.54 -11.22
C GLN A 27 7.49 1.50 -10.03
N ARG A 28 7.27 0.98 -8.82
CA ARG A 28 7.38 1.74 -7.58
C ARG A 28 8.86 1.90 -7.21
N GLY A 29 9.23 3.12 -6.81
CA GLY A 29 10.59 3.46 -6.40
C GLY A 29 10.89 3.20 -4.92
N HIS A 30 10.12 2.32 -4.26
CA HIS A 30 10.28 1.95 -2.86
C HIS A 30 10.02 0.46 -2.68
N GLU A 31 10.59 -0.11 -1.63
CA GLU A 31 10.33 -1.47 -1.16
C GLU A 31 9.31 -1.47 -0.02
N THR A 32 8.83 -2.65 0.34
CA THR A 32 7.89 -2.87 1.44
C THR A 32 8.46 -2.41 2.78
N ALA A 33 9.79 -2.49 2.98
CA ALA A 33 10.45 -2.03 4.20
C ALA A 33 10.21 -0.53 4.47
N GLU A 34 10.24 0.32 3.45
CA GLU A 34 9.94 1.74 3.56
C GLU A 34 8.49 2.00 3.94
N VAL A 35 7.56 1.16 3.46
CA VAL A 35 6.14 1.23 3.86
C VAL A 35 5.98 0.94 5.34
N TYR A 36 6.58 -0.15 5.83
CA TYR A 36 6.55 -0.48 7.26
C TYR A 36 7.11 0.68 8.10
N LYS A 37 8.28 1.20 7.72
CA LYS A 37 8.91 2.33 8.39
C LYS A 37 8.02 3.58 8.38
N ALA A 38 7.38 3.89 7.26
CA ALA A 38 6.47 5.03 7.15
C ALA A 38 5.25 4.90 8.08
N VAL A 39 4.69 3.69 8.20
CA VAL A 39 3.58 3.39 9.12
C VAL A 39 4.01 3.55 10.57
N GLU A 40 5.19 3.04 10.96
CA GLU A 40 5.71 3.19 12.32
C GLU A 40 5.94 4.65 12.69
N LEU A 41 6.57 5.41 11.79
CA LEU A 41 6.76 6.84 11.99
C LEU A 41 5.43 7.58 12.13
N CYS A 42 4.42 7.28 11.31
CA CYS A 42 3.11 7.91 11.46
C CYS A 42 2.57 7.72 12.87
N ILE A 43 2.59 6.49 13.37
CA ILE A 43 2.06 6.15 14.70
C ILE A 43 2.89 6.82 15.81
N GLU A 44 4.23 6.78 15.70
CA GLU A 44 5.14 7.41 16.66
C GLU A 44 4.86 8.91 16.82
N TYR A 45 4.57 9.59 15.71
CA TYR A 45 4.25 11.03 15.70
C TYR A 45 2.76 11.34 15.94
N GLY A 46 1.95 10.35 16.34
CA GLY A 46 0.54 10.53 16.69
C GLY A 46 -0.40 10.66 15.50
N PHE A 47 0.05 10.31 14.29
CA PHE A 47 -0.79 10.21 13.10
C PHE A 47 -1.35 8.81 12.93
N ARG A 48 -2.55 8.73 12.36
CA ARG A 48 -3.16 7.49 11.90
C ARG A 48 -2.79 7.23 10.44
N PRO A 49 -1.99 6.19 10.14
CA PRO A 49 -1.66 5.86 8.75
C PRO A 49 -2.87 5.26 8.04
N VAL A 50 -3.14 5.73 6.83
CA VAL A 50 -4.11 5.16 5.89
C VAL A 50 -3.33 4.62 4.70
N VAL A 51 -3.27 3.31 4.55
CA VAL A 51 -2.41 2.66 3.56
C VAL A 51 -3.23 2.17 2.38
N ASP A 52 -2.86 2.61 1.18
CA ASP A 52 -3.51 2.22 -0.06
C ASP A 52 -2.94 0.90 -0.54
N MET A 53 -3.82 -0.07 -0.79
CA MET A 53 -3.48 -1.41 -1.30
C MET A 53 -4.30 -1.69 -2.56
N ILE A 54 -3.69 -2.30 -3.57
CA ILE A 54 -4.38 -2.80 -4.76
C ILE A 54 -4.44 -4.32 -4.67
N PHE A 55 -5.62 -4.88 -4.89
CA PHE A 55 -5.84 -6.32 -4.92
C PHE A 55 -6.32 -6.77 -6.30
N GLY A 56 -6.02 -8.03 -6.63
CA GLY A 56 -6.42 -8.66 -7.88
C GLY A 56 -5.54 -8.22 -9.05
N LEU A 57 -4.25 -7.97 -8.79
CA LEU A 57 -3.32 -7.70 -9.88
C LEU A 57 -3.11 -8.99 -10.68
N PRO A 58 -3.07 -8.88 -12.02
CA PRO A 58 -3.03 -10.03 -12.93
C PRO A 58 -1.76 -10.88 -12.83
N PHE A 59 -0.70 -10.32 -12.22
CA PHE A 59 0.61 -10.95 -12.10
C PHE A 59 0.94 -11.32 -10.66
N GLU A 60 0.03 -11.12 -9.70
CA GLU A 60 0.18 -11.64 -8.33
C GLU A 60 0.10 -13.17 -8.33
N ASN A 61 0.92 -13.80 -7.50
CA ASN A 61 0.75 -15.21 -7.15
C ASN A 61 0.32 -15.34 -5.69
N GLU A 62 -0.04 -16.55 -5.26
CA GLU A 62 -0.52 -16.83 -3.90
C GLU A 62 0.42 -16.32 -2.79
N GLU A 63 1.73 -16.35 -3.02
CA GLU A 63 2.72 -15.86 -2.06
C GLU A 63 2.74 -14.33 -2.01
N ASP A 64 2.57 -13.62 -3.13
CA ASP A 64 2.44 -12.16 -3.13
C ASP A 64 1.14 -11.71 -2.45
N GLU A 65 0.03 -12.40 -2.73
CA GLU A 65 -1.25 -12.13 -2.08
C GLU A 65 -1.14 -12.34 -0.57
N LYS A 66 -0.50 -13.44 -0.14
CA LYS A 66 -0.25 -13.71 1.27
C LYS A 66 0.57 -12.60 1.93
N ARG A 67 1.63 -12.13 1.29
CA ARG A 67 2.44 -11.01 1.80
C ARG A 67 1.63 -9.71 1.91
N SER A 68 0.80 -9.42 0.91
CA SER A 68 -0.15 -8.29 0.95
C SER A 68 -1.11 -8.41 2.14
N LEU A 69 -1.67 -9.60 2.39
CA LEU A 69 -2.55 -9.86 3.54
C LEU A 69 -1.82 -9.77 4.89
N ASP A 70 -0.58 -10.26 4.97
CA ASP A 70 0.23 -10.19 6.17
C ASP A 70 0.61 -8.73 6.50
N MET A 71 0.94 -7.93 5.48
CA MET A 71 1.12 -6.48 5.64
C MET A 71 -0.17 -5.80 6.13
N VAL A 72 -1.31 -6.11 5.52
CA VAL A 72 -2.63 -5.60 5.96
C VAL A 72 -2.88 -5.90 7.43
N ARG A 73 -2.71 -7.16 7.85
CA ARG A 73 -2.88 -7.58 9.25
C ARG A 73 -1.93 -6.83 10.19
N TRP A 74 -0.68 -6.68 9.78
CA TRP A 74 0.31 -5.96 10.57
C TRP A 74 -0.08 -4.48 10.75
N ILE A 75 -0.52 -3.80 9.69
CA ILE A 75 -0.93 -2.39 9.74
C ILE A 75 -2.18 -2.20 10.61
N THR A 76 -3.20 -3.05 10.43
CA THR A 76 -4.45 -2.94 11.19
C THR A 76 -4.24 -3.23 12.67
N ASN A 77 -3.40 -4.21 13.01
CA ASN A 77 -3.03 -4.50 14.40
C ASN A 77 -2.32 -3.33 15.09
N LYS A 78 -1.64 -2.47 14.32
CA LYS A 78 -1.00 -1.25 14.82
C LYS A 78 -1.93 -0.02 14.84
N GLY A 79 -3.21 -0.19 14.50
CA GLY A 79 -4.20 0.90 14.50
C GLY A 79 -4.28 1.69 13.18
N GLY A 80 -3.53 1.29 12.17
CA GLY A 80 -3.63 1.82 10.81
C GLY A 80 -4.93 1.41 10.11
N LEU A 81 -5.28 2.15 9.07
CA LEU A 81 -6.42 1.85 8.20
C LEU A 81 -5.91 1.40 6.83
N ILE A 82 -6.62 0.45 6.22
CA ILE A 82 -6.36 0.03 4.84
C ILE A 82 -7.44 0.61 3.94
N ARG A 83 -7.01 1.27 2.86
CA ARG A 83 -7.88 1.63 1.75
C ARG A 83 -7.63 0.66 0.60
N ALA A 84 -8.55 -0.28 0.44
CA ALA A 84 -8.46 -1.29 -0.58
C ALA A 84 -9.00 -0.78 -1.92
N HIS A 85 -8.23 -0.98 -2.97
CA HIS A 85 -8.61 -0.76 -4.35
C HIS A 85 -8.59 -2.09 -5.08
N LYS A 86 -9.59 -2.35 -5.94
CA LYS A 86 -9.51 -3.45 -6.89
C LYS A 86 -8.77 -2.97 -8.13
N PHE A 87 -7.86 -3.80 -8.67
CA PHE A 87 -7.20 -3.50 -9.93
C PHE A 87 -8.25 -3.28 -11.04
N MET A 88 -8.06 -2.19 -11.80
CA MET A 88 -8.85 -1.85 -12.96
C MET A 88 -7.88 -1.47 -14.08
N PRO A 89 -7.92 -2.15 -15.24
CA PRO A 89 -7.09 -1.77 -16.38
C PRO A 89 -7.50 -0.36 -16.83
N LEU A 90 -6.54 0.55 -16.89
CA LEU A 90 -6.76 1.92 -17.32
C LEU A 90 -6.17 2.12 -18.72
N PRO A 91 -6.91 2.74 -19.66
CA PRO A 91 -6.41 3.05 -20.99
C PRO A 91 -5.12 3.88 -20.95
N GLY A 92 -4.13 3.52 -21.77
CA GLY A 92 -2.84 4.20 -21.86
C GLY A 92 -1.86 3.86 -20.73
N THR A 93 -2.18 2.91 -19.85
CA THR A 93 -1.22 2.40 -18.85
C THR A 93 -0.55 1.11 -19.35
N PRO A 94 0.66 0.77 -18.86
CA PRO A 94 1.31 -0.51 -19.19
C PRO A 94 0.44 -1.75 -18.89
N LEU A 95 -0.61 -1.59 -18.07
CA LEU A 95 -1.51 -2.66 -17.65
C LEU A 95 -2.87 -2.64 -18.36
N GLU A 96 -3.04 -1.83 -19.41
CA GLU A 96 -4.31 -1.65 -20.13
C GLU A 96 -4.95 -2.95 -20.61
N HIS A 97 -4.15 -3.93 -21.04
CA HIS A 97 -4.66 -5.18 -21.61
C HIS A 97 -4.71 -6.35 -20.63
N TYR A 98 -4.41 -6.11 -19.34
CA TYR A 98 -4.45 -7.17 -18.37
C TYR A 98 -5.87 -7.37 -17.80
N PRO A 99 -6.38 -8.61 -17.77
CA PRO A 99 -7.66 -8.89 -17.14
C PRO A 99 -7.54 -8.71 -15.62
N PRO A 100 -8.58 -8.21 -14.93
CA PRO A 100 -8.64 -8.30 -13.48
C PRO A 100 -8.70 -9.77 -13.05
N SER A 101 -7.97 -10.12 -11.99
CA SER A 101 -8.02 -11.45 -11.36
C SER A 101 -9.30 -11.66 -10.55
#